data_AF-A0A329LMR4-F1
#
_entry.id   AF-A0A329LMR4-F1
#
_cell.length_a   1.000
_cell.length_b   1.000
_cell.length_c   1.000
_cell.angle_alpha   90.00
_cell.angle_beta   90.00
_cell.angle_gamma   90.00
#
_symmetry.space_group_name_H-M   'P 1'
#
loop_
_entity.id
_entity.type
_entity.pdbx_description
1 polymer ?
#
loop_
_entity_poly.entity_id
_entity_poly.type
_entity_poly.pdbx_seq_one_letter_code
_entity_poly.pdbx_strand_id
1 'polypeptide(L)'
;MMDFIKDLAVHILGVAIGGLIAYTIARWQFEANEIILNRKKQVLLKENVHRIHEELKRNLEIIMELKRVLQQSNNPGVDVLEWGAAYVDSFSFFSFKHLSGSSFHVLLPAPLEKCMFESYSELERLQNRYRQTIKAHHYSLESHRAQETENLDVANMKAAINEVLDKLETNINEIKGFSV
;
A
#
# COMPACT_ATOMS: atom_id res chain seq x y z
N MET A 1 63.16 41.30 4.00
CA MET A 1 61.78 41.69 4.38
C MET A 1 60.82 41.57 3.20
N MET A 2 61.16 42.10 2.02
CA MET A 2 60.29 42.04 0.84
C MET A 2 60.06 40.62 0.28
N ASP A 3 61.07 39.73 0.35
CA ASP A 3 60.93 38.34 -0.13
C ASP A 3 60.05 37.47 0.78
N PHE A 4 60.10 37.71 2.10
CA PHE A 4 59.25 37.02 3.07
C PHE A 4 57.76 37.35 2.88
N ILE A 5 57.43 38.62 2.57
CA ILE A 5 56.05 39.04 2.30
C ILE A 5 55.52 38.40 1.02
N LYS A 6 56.36 38.29 -0.02
CA LYS A 6 56.00 37.62 -1.28
C LYS A 6 55.74 36.13 -1.07
N ASP A 7 56.60 35.45 -0.32
CA ASP A 7 56.46 34.03 -0.03
C ASP A 7 55.19 33.76 0.81
N LEU A 8 54.94 34.57 1.83
CA LEU A 8 53.71 34.50 2.63
C LEU A 8 52.45 34.72 1.78
N ALA A 9 52.47 35.71 0.87
CA ALA A 9 51.35 35.99 -0.02
C ALA A 9 51.05 34.82 -0.98
N VAL A 10 52.08 34.16 -1.50
CA VAL A 10 51.93 32.97 -2.37
C VAL A 10 51.31 31.81 -1.60
N HIS A 11 51.73 31.56 -0.35
CA HIS A 11 51.16 30.50 0.47
C HIS A 11 49.68 30.77 0.81
N ILE A 12 49.33 32.01 1.18
CA ILE A 12 47.94 32.40 1.46
C ILE A 12 47.06 32.22 0.22
N LEU A 13 47.55 32.66 -0.96
CA LEU A 13 46.85 32.45 -2.23
C LEU A 13 46.69 30.96 -2.56
N GLY A 14 47.72 30.15 -2.33
CA GLY A 14 47.67 28.70 -2.51
C GLY A 14 46.59 28.04 -1.65
N VAL A 15 46.49 28.42 -0.37
CA VAL A 15 45.45 27.93 0.54
C VAL A 15 44.05 28.40 0.10
N ALA A 16 43.91 29.66 -0.30
CA ALA A 16 42.62 30.20 -0.76
C ALA A 16 42.12 29.49 -2.04
N ILE A 17 43.01 29.29 -3.02
CA ILE A 17 42.71 28.56 -4.26
C ILE A 17 42.39 27.09 -3.95
N GLY A 18 43.21 26.43 -3.12
CA GLY A 18 42.96 25.06 -2.68
C GLY A 18 41.62 24.90 -1.97
N GLY A 19 41.24 25.85 -1.11
CA GLY A 19 39.94 25.88 -0.44
C GLY A 19 38.77 26.05 -1.42
N LEU A 20 38.88 26.93 -2.41
CA LEU A 20 37.87 27.10 -3.47
C LEU A 20 37.69 25.83 -4.31
N ILE A 21 38.80 25.18 -4.69
CA ILE A 21 38.77 23.91 -5.42
C ILE A 21 38.12 22.82 -4.56
N ALA A 22 38.51 22.68 -3.30
CA ALA A 22 37.90 21.71 -2.39
C ALA A 22 36.39 21.97 -2.21
N TYR A 23 35.97 23.23 -2.06
CA TYR A 23 34.55 23.60 -1.96
C TYR A 23 33.76 23.22 -3.21
N THR A 24 34.28 23.52 -4.40
CA THR A 24 33.61 23.18 -5.67
C THR A 24 33.49 21.67 -5.87
N ILE A 25 34.54 20.90 -5.55
CA ILE A 25 34.49 19.43 -5.58
C ILE A 25 33.47 18.89 -4.59
N ALA A 26 33.48 19.37 -3.34
CA ALA A 26 32.53 18.94 -2.33
C ALA A 26 31.08 19.22 -2.75
N ARG A 27 30.81 20.43 -3.26
CA ARG A 27 29.49 20.80 -3.77
C ARG A 27 29.03 19.89 -4.91
N TRP A 28 29.90 19.62 -5.89
CA TRP A 28 29.60 18.72 -6.99
C TRP A 28 29.31 17.29 -6.50
N GLN A 29 30.06 16.78 -5.51
CA GLN A 29 29.79 15.49 -4.90
C GLN A 29 28.44 15.44 -4.18
N PHE A 30 28.05 16.50 -3.47
CA PHE A 30 26.72 16.58 -2.84
C PHE A 30 25.59 16.55 -3.87
N GLU A 31 25.69 17.36 -4.92
CA GLU A 31 24.71 17.41 -6.01
C GLU A 31 24.61 16.06 -6.73
N ALA A 32 25.74 15.41 -7.03
CA ALA A 32 25.77 14.08 -7.63
C ALA A 32 25.14 13.00 -6.72
N ASN A 33 25.43 13.05 -5.41
CA ASN A 33 24.85 12.14 -4.43
C ASN A 33 23.34 12.32 -4.30
N GLU A 34 22.85 13.56 -4.35
CA GLU A 34 21.42 13.85 -4.31
C GLU A 34 20.69 13.28 -5.54
N ILE A 35 21.26 13.43 -6.74
CA ILE A 35 20.71 12.84 -7.97
C ILE A 35 20.67 11.32 -7.87
N ILE A 36 21.76 10.68 -7.40
CA ILE A 36 21.82 9.22 -7.23
C ILE A 36 20.79 8.75 -6.20
N LEU A 37 20.66 9.47 -5.08
CA LEU A 37 19.70 9.16 -4.04
C LEU A 37 18.26 9.26 -4.56
N ASN A 38 17.94 10.33 -5.28
CA ASN A 38 16.61 10.52 -5.87
C ASN A 38 16.28 9.43 -6.90
N ARG A 39 17.24 9.02 -7.73
CA ARG A 39 17.06 7.87 -8.64
C ARG A 39 16.78 6.59 -7.88
N LYS A 40 17.54 6.29 -6.82
CA LYS A 40 17.30 5.11 -5.97
C LYS A 40 15.91 5.14 -5.33
N LYS A 41 15.49 6.30 -4.79
CA LYS A 41 14.15 6.47 -4.22
C LYS A 41 13.05 6.21 -5.25
N GLN A 42 13.21 6.70 -6.48
CA GLN A 42 12.25 6.47 -7.56
C GLN A 42 12.17 4.99 -7.97
N VAL A 43 13.31 4.29 -8.06
CA VAL A 43 13.33 2.84 -8.33
C VAL A 43 12.62 2.07 -7.24
N LEU A 44 12.94 2.34 -5.97
CA LEU A 44 12.29 1.70 -4.82
C LEU A 44 10.79 2.00 -4.75
N LEU A 45 10.38 3.23 -5.10
CA LEU A 45 8.97 3.60 -5.18
C LEU A 45 8.26 2.75 -6.24
N LYS A 46 8.82 2.67 -7.46
CA LYS A 46 8.25 1.86 -8.55
C LYS A 46 8.14 0.38 -8.17
N GLU A 47 9.16 -0.17 -7.52
CA GLU A 47 9.13 -1.55 -7.01
C GLU A 47 8.04 -1.76 -5.95
N ASN A 48 7.87 -0.82 -5.00
CA ASN A 48 6.83 -0.90 -3.98
C ASN A 48 5.43 -0.79 -4.59
N VAL A 49 5.22 0.12 -5.53
CA VAL A 49 3.96 0.26 -6.28
C VAL A 49 3.62 -1.04 -7.00
N HIS A 50 4.60 -1.65 -7.66
CA HIS A 50 4.43 -2.94 -8.32
C HIS A 50 4.04 -4.05 -7.33
N ARG A 51 4.72 -4.14 -6.17
CA ARG A 51 4.37 -5.12 -5.13
C ARG A 51 2.96 -4.93 -4.58
N ILE A 52 2.54 -3.69 -4.40
CA ILE A 52 1.17 -3.34 -3.99
C ILE A 52 0.16 -3.79 -5.05
N HIS A 53 0.43 -3.54 -6.32
CA HIS A 53 -0.43 -4.00 -7.41
C HIS A 53 -0.60 -5.53 -7.40
N GLU A 54 0.49 -6.29 -7.25
CA GLU A 54 0.42 -7.76 -7.15
C GLU A 54 -0.24 -8.26 -5.85
N GLU A 55 -0.10 -7.52 -4.75
CA GLU A 55 -0.83 -7.79 -3.50
C GLU A 55 -2.34 -7.58 -3.66
N LEU A 56 -2.76 -6.46 -4.25
CA LEU A 56 -4.17 -6.17 -4.52
C LEU A 56 -4.80 -7.17 -5.48
N LYS A 57 -4.07 -7.60 -6.52
CA LYS A 57 -4.51 -8.68 -7.42
C LYS A 57 -4.77 -9.99 -6.69
N ARG A 58 -3.85 -10.41 -5.82
CA ARG A 58 -4.05 -11.62 -5.01
C ARG A 58 -5.24 -11.48 -4.07
N ASN A 59 -5.41 -10.32 -3.44
CA ASN A 59 -6.58 -10.06 -2.61
C ASN A 59 -7.88 -10.09 -3.43
N LEU A 60 -7.87 -9.58 -4.67
CA LEU A 60 -9.01 -9.66 -5.59
C LEU A 60 -9.37 -11.12 -5.88
N GLU A 61 -8.39 -11.97 -6.22
CA GLU A 61 -8.60 -13.41 -6.44
C GLU A 61 -9.23 -14.09 -5.21
N ILE A 62 -8.76 -13.74 -4.00
CA ILE A 62 -9.32 -14.25 -2.75
C ILE A 62 -10.79 -13.82 -2.58
N ILE A 63 -11.14 -12.56 -2.89
CA ILE A 63 -12.53 -12.09 -2.82
C ILE A 63 -13.40 -12.79 -3.88
N MET A 64 -12.87 -13.04 -5.07
CA MET A 64 -13.60 -13.79 -6.11
C MET A 64 -13.92 -15.21 -5.64
N GLU A 65 -12.98 -15.90 -5.01
CA GLU A 65 -13.22 -17.21 -4.41
C GLU A 65 -14.23 -17.13 -3.27
N LEU A 66 -14.12 -16.15 -2.38
CA LEU A 66 -15.10 -15.90 -1.31
C LEU A 66 -16.52 -15.71 -1.88
N LYS A 67 -16.66 -14.90 -2.93
CA LYS A 67 -17.92 -14.69 -3.65
C LYS A 67 -18.46 -16.00 -4.19
N ARG A 68 -17.62 -16.79 -4.86
CA ARG A 68 -18.00 -18.09 -5.44
C ARG A 68 -18.57 -19.03 -4.37
N VAL A 69 -17.90 -19.13 -3.23
CA VAL A 69 -18.33 -19.98 -2.10
C VAL A 69 -19.69 -19.53 -1.56
N LEU A 70 -19.88 -18.23 -1.31
CA LEU A 70 -21.12 -17.70 -0.75
C LEU A 70 -22.30 -17.72 -1.72
N GLN A 71 -22.04 -17.74 -3.02
CA GLN A 71 -23.08 -17.84 -4.04
C GLN A 71 -23.64 -19.26 -4.23
N GLN A 72 -22.95 -20.30 -3.74
CA GLN A 72 -23.43 -21.67 -3.85
C GLN A 72 -24.68 -21.96 -3.03
N SER A 73 -24.95 -21.16 -2.00
CA SER A 73 -26.17 -21.26 -1.19
C SER A 73 -26.81 -19.90 -1.00
N ASN A 74 -28.14 -19.85 -1.06
CA ASN A 74 -28.90 -18.66 -0.67
C ASN A 74 -28.73 -18.38 0.82
N ASN A 75 -28.75 -19.43 1.64
CA ASN A 75 -28.49 -19.42 3.08
C ASN A 75 -27.30 -20.35 3.39
N PRO A 76 -26.05 -19.83 3.37
CA PRO A 76 -24.88 -20.59 3.76
C PRO A 76 -25.01 -20.96 5.25
N GLY A 77 -24.77 -22.22 5.58
CA GLY A 77 -24.66 -22.64 6.99
C GLY A 77 -23.38 -22.11 7.63
N VAL A 78 -23.28 -22.26 8.94
CA VAL A 78 -22.14 -21.84 9.77
C VAL A 78 -20.81 -22.28 9.15
N ASP A 79 -20.68 -23.55 8.78
CA ASP A 79 -19.44 -24.12 8.22
C ASP A 79 -18.95 -23.36 6.98
N VAL A 80 -19.87 -22.90 6.13
CA VAL A 80 -19.55 -22.14 4.91
C VAL A 80 -19.06 -20.74 5.25
N LEU A 81 -19.68 -20.11 6.26
CA LEU A 81 -19.27 -18.80 6.75
C LEU A 81 -17.92 -18.86 7.48
N GLU A 82 -17.69 -19.88 8.30
CA GLU A 82 -16.40 -20.12 8.95
C GLU A 82 -15.30 -20.38 7.92
N TRP A 83 -15.60 -21.16 6.88
CA TRP A 83 -14.64 -21.37 5.79
C TRP A 83 -14.35 -20.07 5.02
N GLY A 84 -15.36 -19.25 4.78
CA GLY A 84 -15.19 -17.91 4.21
C GLY A 84 -14.33 -16.98 5.09
N ALA A 85 -14.34 -17.17 6.41
CA ALA A 85 -13.51 -16.40 7.34
C ALA A 85 -12.02 -16.61 7.05
N ALA A 86 -11.63 -17.85 6.72
CA ALA A 86 -10.25 -18.18 6.36
C ALA A 86 -9.78 -17.44 5.09
N TYR A 87 -10.66 -17.25 4.09
CA TYR A 87 -10.34 -16.43 2.92
C TYR A 87 -10.11 -14.97 3.32
N VAL A 88 -11.02 -14.40 4.10
CA VAL A 88 -10.91 -13.01 4.56
C VAL A 88 -9.68 -12.77 5.43
N ASP A 89 -9.31 -13.72 6.29
CA ASP A 89 -8.11 -13.64 7.12
C ASP A 89 -6.81 -13.81 6.33
N SER A 90 -6.89 -14.33 5.09
CA SER A 90 -5.74 -14.46 4.20
C SER A 90 -5.40 -13.19 3.41
N PHE A 91 -6.20 -12.12 3.52
CA PHE A 91 -5.88 -10.83 2.90
C PHE A 91 -4.52 -10.31 3.36
N SER A 92 -3.66 -9.98 2.38
CA SER A 92 -2.35 -9.39 2.66
C SER A 92 -2.43 -7.87 2.65
N PHE A 93 -1.81 -7.26 3.66
CA PHE A 93 -1.65 -5.81 3.79
C PHE A 93 -0.17 -5.42 3.93
N PHE A 94 0.75 -6.36 3.70
CA PHE A 94 2.16 -6.21 4.02
C PHE A 94 2.80 -5.07 3.22
N SER A 95 2.58 -5.07 1.90
CA SER A 95 3.22 -4.12 0.98
C SER A 95 2.73 -2.71 1.24
N PHE A 96 1.44 -2.55 1.49
CA PHE A 96 0.84 -1.27 1.86
C PHE A 96 1.32 -0.76 3.21
N LYS A 97 1.34 -1.60 4.25
CA LYS A 97 1.85 -1.22 5.58
C LYS A 97 3.32 -0.83 5.53
N HIS A 98 4.12 -1.51 4.71
CA HIS A 98 5.51 -1.13 4.49
C HIS A 98 5.63 0.24 3.83
N LEU A 99 4.86 0.52 2.78
CA LEU A 99 4.86 1.82 2.11
C LEU A 99 4.37 2.94 3.03
N SER A 100 3.25 2.76 3.72
CA SER A 100 2.64 3.78 4.59
C SER A 100 3.49 4.05 5.84
N GLY A 101 4.16 3.03 6.38
CA GLY A 101 5.14 3.18 7.46
C GLY A 101 6.49 3.77 7.02
N SER A 102 6.75 3.83 5.71
CA SER A 102 7.95 4.43 5.16
C SER A 102 7.75 5.90 4.81
N SER A 103 8.85 6.65 4.64
CA SER A 103 8.80 8.01 4.10
C SER A 103 8.57 8.07 2.58
N PHE A 104 8.36 6.93 1.90
CA PHE A 104 8.16 6.90 0.45
C PHE A 104 6.75 7.32 0.02
N HIS A 105 5.75 7.28 0.90
CA HIS A 105 4.38 7.68 0.57
C HIS A 105 4.29 9.14 0.10
N VAL A 106 5.14 10.04 0.62
CA VAL A 106 5.18 11.47 0.22
C VAL A 106 5.64 11.69 -1.22
N LEU A 107 6.20 10.66 -1.87
CA LEU A 107 6.65 10.70 -3.25
C LEU A 107 5.58 10.19 -4.22
N LEU A 108 4.45 9.68 -3.72
CA LEU A 108 3.39 9.16 -4.57
C LEU A 108 2.60 10.31 -5.20
N PRO A 109 2.23 10.17 -6.48
CA PRO A 109 1.19 11.00 -7.06
C PRO A 109 -0.12 10.85 -6.27
N ALA A 110 -0.78 11.97 -5.96
CA ALA A 110 -2.02 11.97 -5.16
C ALA A 110 -3.12 11.03 -5.71
N PRO A 111 -3.34 10.89 -7.04
CA PRO A 111 -4.31 9.93 -7.56
C PRO A 111 -3.95 8.48 -7.23
N LEU A 112 -2.65 8.13 -7.32
CA LEU A 112 -2.16 6.78 -7.05
C LEU A 112 -2.28 6.45 -5.56
N GLU A 113 -1.91 7.39 -4.70
CA GLU A 113 -2.07 7.28 -3.26
C GLU A 113 -3.54 7.03 -2.90
N LYS A 114 -4.45 7.85 -3.43
CA LYS A 114 -5.89 7.70 -3.20
C LYS A 114 -6.38 6.29 -3.56
N CYS A 115 -6.05 5.80 -4.76
CA CYS A 115 -6.48 4.47 -5.22
C CYS A 115 -5.99 3.35 -4.30
N MET A 116 -4.72 3.43 -3.87
CA MET A 116 -4.16 2.44 -2.94
C MET A 116 -4.88 2.48 -1.59
N PHE A 117 -4.97 3.66 -0.97
CA PHE A 117 -5.60 3.82 0.34
C PHE A 117 -7.07 3.39 0.33
N GLU A 118 -7.83 3.77 -0.69
CA GLU A 118 -9.23 3.35 -0.83
C GLU A 118 -9.34 1.82 -0.96
N SER A 119 -8.50 1.20 -1.80
CA SER A 119 -8.50 -0.26 -1.99
C SER A 119 -8.25 -1.02 -0.68
N TYR A 120 -7.23 -0.62 0.09
CA TYR A 120 -6.93 -1.28 1.36
C TYR A 120 -7.97 -0.98 2.45
N SER A 121 -8.55 0.23 2.44
CA SER A 121 -9.64 0.56 3.37
C SER A 121 -10.89 -0.29 3.10
N GLU A 122 -11.25 -0.51 1.82
CA GLU A 122 -12.38 -1.37 1.46
C GLU A 122 -12.12 -2.83 1.82
N LEU A 123 -10.89 -3.34 1.65
CA LEU A 123 -10.50 -4.68 2.10
C LEU A 123 -10.63 -4.83 3.63
N GLU A 124 -10.14 -3.86 4.40
CA GLU A 124 -10.25 -3.87 5.86
C GLU A 124 -11.72 -3.78 6.32
N ARG A 125 -12.53 -2.95 5.66
CA ARG A 125 -13.98 -2.86 5.91
C ARG A 125 -14.68 -4.18 5.62
N LEU A 126 -14.36 -4.83 4.49
CA LEU A 126 -14.89 -6.13 4.15
C LEU A 126 -14.52 -7.17 5.20
N GLN A 127 -13.26 -7.20 5.62
CA GLN A 127 -12.79 -8.11 6.65
C GLN A 127 -13.55 -7.94 7.97
N ASN A 128 -13.70 -6.70 8.42
CA ASN A 128 -14.42 -6.39 9.65
C ASN A 128 -15.91 -6.73 9.54
N ARG A 129 -16.55 -6.40 8.42
CA ARG A 129 -17.95 -6.75 8.17
C ARG A 129 -18.14 -8.27 8.20
N TYR A 130 -17.23 -9.02 7.56
CA TYR A 130 -17.32 -10.49 7.51
C TYR A 130 -17.29 -11.11 8.90
N ARG A 131 -16.35 -10.64 9.75
CA ARG A 131 -16.26 -11.06 11.15
C ARG A 131 -17.50 -10.70 11.96
N GLN A 132 -18.12 -9.56 11.71
CA GLN A 132 -19.36 -9.17 12.37
C GLN A 132 -20.53 -10.07 11.95
N THR A 133 -20.66 -10.38 10.66
CA THR A 133 -21.71 -11.27 10.15
C THR A 133 -21.62 -12.68 10.72
N ILE A 134 -20.42 -13.26 10.80
CA ILE A 134 -20.24 -14.59 11.44
C ILE A 134 -20.68 -14.56 12.91
N LYS A 135 -20.26 -13.53 13.66
CA LYS A 135 -20.65 -13.40 15.08
C LYS A 135 -22.16 -13.26 15.26
N ALA A 136 -22.80 -12.46 14.40
CA ALA A 136 -24.25 -12.29 14.40
C ALA A 136 -24.96 -13.62 14.09
N HIS A 137 -24.42 -14.39 13.13
CA HIS A 137 -24.93 -15.69 12.74
C HIS A 137 -24.80 -16.75 13.85
N HIS A 138 -23.68 -16.82 14.57
CA HIS A 138 -23.57 -17.68 15.76
C HIS A 138 -24.60 -17.31 16.83
N TYR A 139 -24.77 -16.01 17.07
CA TYR A 139 -25.74 -15.53 18.07
C TYR A 139 -27.20 -15.81 17.67
N SER A 140 -27.56 -15.74 16.39
CA SER A 140 -28.92 -16.07 15.94
C SER A 140 -29.26 -17.55 16.12
N LEU A 141 -28.29 -18.44 15.86
CA LEU A 141 -28.40 -19.88 16.12
C LEU A 141 -28.63 -20.19 17.61
N GLU A 142 -27.86 -19.56 18.49
CA GLU A 142 -27.98 -19.74 19.95
C GLU A 142 -29.29 -19.18 20.53
N SER A 143 -29.80 -18.08 19.97
CA SER A 143 -30.93 -17.34 20.55
C SER A 143 -32.32 -17.76 20.04
N HIS A 144 -32.41 -18.73 19.11
CA HIS A 144 -33.66 -19.16 18.43
C HIS A 144 -34.49 -18.02 17.82
N ARG A 145 -33.91 -16.81 17.70
CA ARG A 145 -34.58 -15.62 17.17
C ARG A 145 -34.07 -15.34 15.76
N ALA A 146 -35.01 -15.47 14.83
CA ALA A 146 -35.06 -14.85 13.50
C ALA A 146 -34.04 -15.31 12.45
N GLN A 147 -34.39 -16.39 11.74
CA GLN A 147 -33.89 -16.70 10.38
C GLN A 147 -33.93 -15.48 9.43
N GLU A 148 -34.88 -14.55 9.63
CA GLU A 148 -35.02 -13.36 8.79
C GLU A 148 -33.84 -12.38 8.94
N THR A 149 -33.32 -12.17 10.16
CA THR A 149 -32.17 -11.30 10.41
C THR A 149 -30.89 -11.90 9.81
N GLU A 150 -30.74 -13.22 9.95
CA GLU A 150 -29.63 -14.00 9.40
C GLU A 150 -29.55 -13.88 7.87
N ASN A 151 -30.70 -14.02 7.20
CA ASN A 151 -30.79 -13.89 5.75
C ASN A 151 -30.42 -12.48 5.27
N LEU A 152 -30.80 -11.45 6.05
CA LEU A 152 -30.48 -10.05 5.73
C LEU A 152 -28.99 -9.77 5.86
N ASP A 153 -28.33 -10.27 6.91
CA ASP A 153 -26.90 -10.08 7.12
C ASP A 153 -26.06 -10.77 6.04
N VAL A 154 -26.43 -11.98 5.63
CA VAL A 154 -25.80 -12.69 4.51
C VAL A 154 -26.03 -11.95 3.18
N ALA A 155 -27.25 -11.45 2.92
CA ALA A 155 -27.54 -10.69 1.72
C ALA A 155 -26.71 -9.39 1.67
N ASN A 156 -26.61 -8.66 2.78
CA ASN A 156 -25.78 -7.48 2.92
C ASN A 156 -24.29 -7.79 2.73
N MET A 157 -23.82 -8.97 3.18
CA MET A 157 -22.46 -9.44 2.94
C MET A 157 -22.19 -9.66 1.46
N LYS A 158 -23.08 -10.37 0.77
CA LYS A 158 -22.98 -10.63 -0.68
C LYS A 158 -22.94 -9.32 -1.47
N ALA A 159 -23.76 -8.34 -1.09
CA ALA A 159 -23.74 -7.01 -1.69
C ALA A 159 -22.39 -6.30 -1.46
N ALA A 160 -21.88 -6.32 -0.23
CA ALA A 160 -20.59 -5.72 0.11
C ALA A 160 -19.44 -6.33 -0.68
N ILE A 161 -19.42 -7.66 -0.85
CA ILE A 161 -18.41 -8.37 -1.64
C ILE A 161 -18.41 -7.87 -3.09
N ASN A 162 -19.58 -7.73 -3.71
CA ASN A 162 -19.67 -7.22 -5.08
C ASN A 162 -19.19 -5.77 -5.18
N GLU A 163 -19.59 -4.90 -4.25
CA GLU A 163 -19.14 -3.50 -4.23
C GLU A 163 -17.61 -3.41 -4.11
N VAL A 164 -17.00 -4.21 -3.23
CA VAL A 164 -15.55 -4.24 -3.04
C VAL A 164 -14.84 -4.79 -4.28
N LEU A 165 -15.39 -5.83 -4.93
CA LEU A 165 -14.83 -6.35 -6.19
C LEU A 165 -14.79 -5.28 -7.27
N ASP A 166 -15.92 -4.61 -7.54
CA ASP A 166 -16.02 -3.62 -8.61
C ASP A 166 -15.05 -2.44 -8.37
N LYS A 167 -14.97 -1.97 -7.12
CA LYS A 167 -14.03 -0.89 -6.74
C LYS A 167 -12.58 -1.34 -6.86
N LEU A 168 -12.25 -2.54 -6.38
CA LEU A 168 -10.89 -3.05 -6.38
C LEU A 168 -10.38 -3.31 -7.80
N GLU A 169 -11.21 -3.87 -8.69
CA GLU A 169 -10.89 -4.05 -10.11
C GLU A 169 -10.59 -2.70 -10.78
N THR A 170 -11.43 -1.69 -10.52
CA THR A 170 -11.24 -0.33 -11.05
C THR A 170 -9.90 0.24 -10.58
N ASN A 171 -9.65 0.23 -9.27
CA ASN A 171 -8.43 0.79 -8.69
C ASN A 171 -7.16 0.04 -9.11
N ILE A 172 -7.19 -1.29 -9.26
CA ILE A 172 -6.06 -2.08 -9.77
C ILE A 172 -5.70 -1.65 -11.19
N ASN A 173 -6.71 -1.45 -12.06
CA ASN A 173 -6.49 -1.00 -13.43
C ASN A 173 -5.91 0.41 -13.48
N GLU A 174 -6.34 1.31 -12.59
CA GLU A 174 -5.75 2.65 -12.47
C GLU A 174 -4.28 2.58 -12.00
N ILE A 175 -3.97 1.80 -10.96
CA ILE A 175 -2.61 1.60 -10.45
C ILE A 175 -1.68 1.04 -11.53
N LYS A 176 -2.16 0.10 -12.35
CA LYS A 176 -1.41 -0.45 -13.49
C LYS A 176 -0.97 0.64 -14.46
N GLY A 177 -1.82 1.65 -14.70
CA GLY A 177 -1.49 2.80 -15.54
C GLY A 177 -0.29 3.63 -15.05
N PHE A 178 -0.02 3.63 -13.74
CA PHE A 178 1.14 4.30 -13.15
C PHE A 178 2.39 3.41 -13.04
N SER A 179 2.24 2.11 -13.29
CA SER A 179 3.31 1.10 -13.13
C SER A 179 4.18 0.94 -14.37
N VAL A 180 3.73 1.44 -15.53
CA VAL A 180 4.43 1.44 -16.83
C VAL A 180 5.45 2.58 -16.86
#